data_AF-A0A1Y0BXL8-F1
#
_entry.id   AF-A0A1Y0BXL8-F1
#
_cell.length_a   1.000
_cell.length_b   1.000
_cell.length_c   1.000
_cell.angle_alpha   90.00
_cell.angle_beta   90.00
_cell.angle_gamma   90.00
#
_symmetry.space_group_name_H-M   'P 1'
#
loop_
_entity.id
_entity.type
_entity.pdbx_description
1 polymer ?
#
loop_
_entity_poly.entity_id
_entity_poly.type
_entity_poly.pdbx_seq_one_letter_code
_entity_poly.pdbx_strand_id
1 'polypeptide(L)'
;MSPLVDVAVVGSATSDVVRALRADVVLESADSAVFDAAADRWSIGDVAARVLIDTAPQTGSRTGLVDDQTARTRYGAHPYLGLARHGFPNHFTVTDEDAARYVSACLNALRARGCTRIEVKPHVQGQYSRQVDAGIARPRRKARRTPDLAEYEFTSPRDREEDDEEYRGAAVLIAADGTEVAVQVHLLALYQPVDNMVRWSGRIQPSPDLARLHRNVNQPVQIRVDGRPAVPAILVDHDPWGGSHVVGEGLSPYPLPLLAELALLDG
;
A
#
# COMPACT_ATOMS: atom_id res chain seq x y z
N MET A 1 25.37 0.08 15.52
CA MET A 1 24.04 -0.41 15.09
C MET A 1 23.04 0.03 16.12
N SER A 2 21.99 0.74 15.70
CA SER A 2 20.84 1.07 16.53
C SER A 2 20.18 -0.20 17.08
N PRO A 3 19.77 -0.26 18.36
CA PRO A 3 18.99 -1.37 18.89
C PRO A 3 17.69 -1.53 18.08
N LEU A 4 17.47 -2.75 17.60
CA LEU A 4 16.24 -3.13 16.89
C LEU A 4 15.20 -3.59 17.92
N VAL A 5 14.10 -2.84 18.00
CA VAL A 5 12.98 -3.12 18.91
C VAL A 5 11.69 -3.35 18.14
N ASP A 6 10.70 -4.01 18.75
CA ASP A 6 9.38 -4.18 18.14
C ASP A 6 8.54 -2.92 18.39
N VAL A 7 8.47 -2.44 19.64
CA VAL A 7 7.62 -1.32 20.04
C VAL A 7 8.44 -0.27 20.82
N ALA A 8 8.53 0.93 20.27
CA ALA A 8 9.04 2.11 20.96
C ALA A 8 7.89 3.05 21.34
N VAL A 9 7.92 3.53 22.59
CA VAL A 9 6.97 4.53 23.10
C VAL A 9 7.71 5.85 23.30
N VAL A 10 7.14 6.96 22.84
CA VAL A 10 7.67 8.32 23.06
C VAL A 10 6.67 9.14 23.88
N GLY A 11 7.17 9.75 24.95
CA GLY A 11 6.40 10.54 25.90
C GLY A 11 6.19 9.81 27.24
N SER A 12 5.36 10.41 28.09
CA SER A 12 5.02 9.84 29.39
C SER A 12 3.97 8.74 29.24
N ALA A 13 4.27 7.54 29.75
CA ALA A 13 3.36 6.40 29.76
C ALA A 13 3.24 5.83 31.18
N THR A 14 2.03 5.47 31.61
CA THR A 14 1.88 4.72 32.87
C THR A 14 2.40 3.29 32.69
N SER A 15 2.84 2.66 33.78
CA SER A 15 3.35 1.27 33.75
C SER A 15 2.35 0.28 33.13
N ASP A 16 1.05 0.53 33.28
CA ASP A 16 0.01 -0.32 32.71
C ASP A 16 -0.14 -0.13 31.19
N VAL A 17 -0.02 1.10 30.68
CA VAL A 17 0.03 1.37 29.23
C VAL A 17 1.28 0.75 28.60
N VAL A 18 2.46 0.93 29.24
CA VAL A 18 3.73 0.30 28.81
C VAL A 18 3.60 -1.22 28.73
N ARG A 19 3.04 -1.85 29.78
CA ARG A 19 2.83 -3.30 29.83
C ARG A 19 1.84 -3.79 28.77
N ALA A 20 0.72 -3.08 28.58
CA ALA A 20 -0.32 -3.45 27.62
C ALA A 20 0.19 -3.43 26.17
N LEU A 21 1.06 -2.47 25.85
CA LEU A 21 1.67 -2.30 24.54
C LEU A 21 2.89 -3.20 24.33
N ARG A 22 3.43 -3.80 25.40
CA ARG A 22 4.70 -4.56 25.40
C ARG A 22 5.85 -3.73 24.84
N ALA A 23 5.97 -2.48 25.31
CA ALA A 23 7.03 -1.59 24.86
C ALA A 23 8.41 -2.13 25.26
N ASP A 24 9.32 -2.19 24.28
CA ASP A 24 10.71 -2.58 24.52
C ASP A 24 11.53 -1.40 25.05
N VAL A 25 11.17 -0.18 24.62
CA VAL A 25 11.82 1.07 25.02
C VAL A 25 10.79 2.18 25.20
N VAL A 26 11.03 3.03 26.20
CA VAL A 26 10.27 4.25 26.45
C VAL A 26 11.25 5.42 26.43
N LEU A 27 11.02 6.36 25.52
CA LEU A 27 11.80 7.58 25.34
C LEU A 27 10.99 8.75 25.88
N GLU A 28 11.63 9.65 26.63
CA GLU A 28 10.93 10.83 27.17
C GLU A 28 10.43 11.75 26.06
N SER A 29 11.23 11.91 25.00
CA SER A 29 10.92 12.72 23.83
C SER A 29 11.72 12.26 22.61
N ALA A 30 11.30 12.71 21.43
CA ALA A 30 12.05 12.53 20.19
C ALA A 30 11.79 13.68 19.23
N ASP A 31 12.85 14.42 18.87
CA ASP A 31 12.79 15.59 17.97
C ASP A 31 12.30 15.23 16.57
N SER A 32 12.67 14.04 16.07
CA SER A 32 12.21 13.54 14.79
C SER A 32 12.10 12.01 14.81
N ALA A 33 11.12 11.48 14.09
CA ALA A 33 11.09 10.08 13.71
C ALA A 33 10.71 9.94 12.23
N VAL A 34 11.39 9.02 11.52
CA VAL A 34 11.20 8.80 10.09
C VAL A 34 10.95 7.32 9.82
N PHE A 35 9.92 7.02 9.04
CA PHE A 35 9.59 5.66 8.62
C PHE A 35 10.42 5.24 7.41
N ASP A 36 11.13 4.13 7.54
CA ASP A 36 11.80 3.41 6.47
C ASP A 36 10.85 2.34 5.91
N ALA A 37 10.38 2.57 4.68
CA ALA A 37 9.46 1.67 3.98
C ALA A 37 10.10 0.34 3.56
N ALA A 38 11.43 0.30 3.37
CA ALA A 38 12.12 -0.93 3.01
C ALA A 38 12.23 -1.87 4.23
N ALA A 39 12.45 -1.30 5.41
CA ALA A 39 12.60 -2.06 6.66
C ALA A 39 11.30 -2.22 7.47
N ASP A 40 10.21 -1.53 7.09
CA ASP A 40 8.97 -1.36 7.87
C ASP A 40 9.24 -0.87 9.31
N ARG A 41 10.13 0.11 9.46
CA ARG A 41 10.62 0.58 10.77
C ARG A 41 10.72 2.09 10.88
N TRP A 42 10.43 2.58 12.07
CA TRP A 42 10.70 3.95 12.49
C TRP A 42 12.12 4.08 13.01
N SER A 43 12.87 5.04 12.47
CA SER A 43 14.13 5.53 13.03
C SER A 43 13.83 6.68 13.99
N ILE A 44 14.18 6.53 15.27
CA ILE A 44 13.86 7.45 16.37
C ILE A 44 15.15 7.71 17.14
N GLY A 45 15.89 8.77 16.79
CA GLY A 45 17.22 9.00 17.34
C GLY A 45 18.15 7.83 17.04
N ASP A 46 18.64 7.16 18.08
CA ASP A 46 19.47 5.97 17.99
C ASP A 46 18.68 4.65 18.01
N VAL A 47 17.35 4.67 18.11
CA VAL A 47 16.49 3.48 18.14
C VAL A 47 15.86 3.20 16.77
N ALA A 48 15.79 1.94 16.37
CA ALA A 48 15.01 1.49 15.21
C ALA A 48 13.87 0.57 15.66
N ALA A 49 12.63 1.05 15.59
CA ALA A 49 11.44 0.35 16.09
C ALA A 49 10.51 -0.06 14.96
N ARG A 50 9.89 -1.25 15.02
CA ARG A 50 8.84 -1.61 14.04
C ARG A 50 7.63 -0.70 14.21
N VAL A 51 7.19 -0.52 15.47
CA VAL A 51 6.03 0.27 15.86
C VAL A 51 6.48 1.47 16.69
N LEU A 52 5.99 2.65 16.31
CA LEU A 52 6.17 3.88 17.09
C LEU A 52 4.83 4.27 17.72
N ILE A 53 4.85 4.51 19.03
CA ILE A 53 3.68 4.95 19.78
C ILE A 53 3.99 6.27 20.48
N ASP A 54 3.28 7.32 20.12
CA ASP A 54 3.34 8.60 20.84
C ASP A 54 2.23 8.64 21.89
N THR A 55 2.54 8.91 23.17
CA THR A 55 1.51 8.95 24.23
C THR A 55 0.76 10.29 24.35
N ALA A 56 1.25 11.28 23.63
CA ALA A 56 0.65 12.58 23.46
C ALA A 56 1.04 13.13 22.08
N PRO A 57 0.30 14.11 21.53
CA PRO A 57 0.77 14.86 20.38
C PRO A 57 2.18 15.39 20.62
N GLN A 58 3.10 15.04 19.73
CA GLN A 58 4.50 15.41 19.87
C GLN A 58 4.79 16.75 19.20
N THR A 59 5.72 17.50 19.76
CA THR A 59 6.29 18.70 19.11
C THR A 59 7.32 18.34 18.04
N GLY A 60 7.96 17.18 18.17
CA GLY A 60 8.90 16.65 17.20
C GLY A 60 8.22 16.20 15.89
N SER A 61 8.98 16.25 14.80
CA SER A 61 8.48 15.85 13.48
C SER A 61 8.27 14.33 13.40
N ARG A 62 7.23 13.92 12.68
CA ARG A 62 7.01 12.54 12.25
C ARG A 62 6.89 12.56 10.74
N THR A 63 7.70 11.75 10.05
CA THR A 63 7.62 11.60 8.60
C THR A 63 7.41 10.13 8.29
N GLY A 64 6.19 9.80 7.84
CA GLY A 64 5.86 8.46 7.37
C GLY A 64 6.27 8.29 5.91
N LEU A 65 5.41 7.63 5.13
CA LEU A 65 5.53 7.58 3.66
C LEU A 65 5.31 8.94 3.00
N VAL A 66 4.63 9.84 3.73
CA VAL A 66 4.47 11.25 3.41
C VAL A 66 4.67 12.06 4.68
N ASP A 67 4.94 13.36 4.54
CA ASP A 67 4.92 14.28 5.67
C ASP A 67 3.48 14.51 6.22
N ASP A 68 3.38 15.01 7.45
CA ASP A 68 2.08 15.19 8.15
C ASP A 68 1.18 16.20 7.42
N GLN A 69 1.75 17.24 6.82
CA GLN A 69 0.98 18.25 6.09
C GLN A 69 0.34 17.66 4.82
N THR A 70 1.10 16.87 4.07
CA THR A 70 0.64 16.14 2.90
C THR A 70 -0.44 15.13 3.28
N ALA A 71 -0.25 14.37 4.37
CA ALA A 71 -1.24 13.41 4.83
C ALA A 71 -2.55 14.07 5.26
N ARG A 72 -2.50 15.19 6.00
CA ARG A 72 -3.69 15.97 6.37
C ARG A 72 -4.45 16.47 5.14
N THR A 73 -3.71 16.96 4.15
CA THR A 73 -4.29 17.49 2.92
C THR A 73 -4.98 16.39 2.11
N ARG A 74 -4.36 15.20 1.99
CA ARG A 74 -4.87 14.11 1.14
C ARG A 74 -5.96 13.28 1.81
N TYR A 75 -5.81 13.00 3.10
CA TYR A 75 -6.60 11.99 3.81
C TYR A 75 -7.45 12.56 4.95
N GLY A 76 -7.39 13.88 5.17
CA GLY A 76 -8.16 14.57 6.20
C GLY A 76 -7.34 14.96 7.43
N ALA A 77 -7.76 16.05 8.07
CA ALA A 77 -7.07 16.66 9.20
C ALA A 77 -7.05 15.75 10.44
N HIS A 78 -8.12 14.97 10.65
CA HIS A 78 -8.31 14.17 11.86
C HIS A 78 -7.82 12.74 11.68
N PRO A 79 -6.87 12.24 12.51
CA PRO A 79 -6.48 10.84 12.51
C PRO A 79 -7.66 9.91 12.80
N TYR A 80 -7.64 8.70 12.26
CA TYR A 80 -8.69 7.71 12.49
C TYR A 80 -8.82 7.39 13.98
N LEU A 81 -10.01 7.65 14.54
CA LEU A 81 -10.32 7.57 15.98
C LEU A 81 -9.36 8.37 16.87
N GLY A 82 -8.57 9.31 16.32
CA GLY A 82 -7.48 9.98 17.03
C GLY A 82 -6.29 9.07 17.38
N LEU A 83 -6.16 7.90 16.73
CA LEU A 83 -5.15 6.88 17.02
C LEU A 83 -4.16 6.69 15.86
N ALA A 84 -4.66 6.53 14.63
CA ALA A 84 -3.84 6.13 13.49
C ALA A 84 -3.98 7.12 12.33
N ARG A 85 -2.91 7.27 11.54
CA ARG A 85 -2.91 8.11 10.34
C ARG A 85 -2.44 7.32 9.11
N HIS A 86 -3.22 7.35 8.03
CA HIS A 86 -2.81 6.89 6.71
C HIS A 86 -1.70 7.80 6.16
N GLY A 87 -0.68 7.20 5.57
CA GLY A 87 0.64 7.76 5.30
C GLY A 87 1.65 7.51 6.42
N PHE A 88 1.24 6.97 7.58
CA PHE A 88 2.08 6.75 8.76
C PHE A 88 1.96 5.30 9.24
N PRO A 89 2.55 4.34 8.52
CA PRO A 89 2.44 2.94 8.88
C PRO A 89 3.09 2.65 10.24
N ASN A 90 2.56 1.68 10.97
CA ASN A 90 3.05 1.28 12.30
C ASN A 90 3.12 2.42 13.33
N HIS A 91 2.46 3.55 13.10
CA HIS A 91 2.40 4.67 14.04
C HIS A 91 1.04 4.79 14.70
N PHE A 92 1.03 4.94 16.02
CA PHE A 92 -0.18 5.19 16.79
C PHE A 92 0.01 6.31 17.81
N THR A 93 -1.05 7.06 18.07
CA THR A 93 -1.16 7.92 19.25
C THR A 93 -1.99 7.22 20.32
N VAL A 94 -1.43 7.04 21.52
CA VAL A 94 -2.09 6.33 22.64
C VAL A 94 -2.15 7.21 23.88
N THR A 95 -3.28 7.88 24.09
CA THR A 95 -3.46 8.86 25.17
C THR A 95 -4.06 8.27 26.45
N ASP A 96 -4.56 7.05 26.42
CA ASP A 96 -5.31 6.42 27.52
C ASP A 96 -5.31 4.88 27.41
N GLU A 97 -5.82 4.21 28.45
CA GLU A 97 -5.87 2.75 28.53
C GLU A 97 -6.79 2.10 27.50
N ASP A 98 -7.86 2.79 27.06
CA ASP A 98 -8.77 2.26 26.04
C ASP A 98 -8.08 2.25 24.68
N ALA A 99 -7.34 3.33 24.36
CA ALA A 99 -6.45 3.40 23.21
C ALA A 99 -5.34 2.33 23.30
N ALA A 100 -4.73 2.12 24.47
CA ALA A 100 -3.70 1.10 24.64
C ALA A 100 -4.25 -0.31 24.39
N ARG A 101 -5.46 -0.62 24.87
CA ARG A 101 -6.13 -1.91 24.63
C ARG A 101 -6.48 -2.10 23.16
N TYR A 102 -7.00 -1.05 22.51
CA TYR A 102 -7.31 -1.06 21.08
C TYR A 102 -6.07 -1.34 20.24
N VAL A 103 -4.98 -0.58 20.47
CA VAL A 103 -3.72 -0.72 19.74
C VAL A 103 -3.08 -2.08 20.04
N SER A 104 -3.09 -2.55 21.28
CA SER A 104 -2.61 -3.89 21.64
C SER A 104 -3.33 -5.00 20.85
N ALA A 105 -4.65 -4.89 20.65
CA ALA A 105 -5.41 -5.81 19.81
C ALA A 105 -4.99 -5.75 18.33
N CYS A 106 -4.75 -4.55 17.78
CA CYS A 106 -4.20 -4.38 16.43
C CYS A 106 -2.81 -5.02 16.28
N LEU A 107 -1.91 -4.80 17.25
CA LEU A 107 -0.56 -5.37 17.23
C LEU A 107 -0.55 -6.89 17.40
N ASN A 108 -1.49 -7.44 18.17
CA ASN A 108 -1.68 -8.89 18.24
C ASN A 108 -2.15 -9.47 16.90
N ALA A 109 -3.04 -8.77 16.19
CA ALA A 109 -3.46 -9.17 14.85
C ALA A 109 -2.31 -9.09 13.83
N LEU A 110 -1.48 -8.05 13.90
CA LEU A 110 -0.27 -7.90 13.09
C LEU A 110 0.65 -9.13 13.25
N ARG A 111 0.98 -9.47 14.50
CA ARG A 111 1.82 -10.64 14.83
C ARG A 111 1.19 -11.96 14.42
N ALA A 112 -0.10 -12.16 14.71
CA ALA A 112 -0.81 -13.40 14.38
C ALA A 112 -0.89 -13.66 12.87
N ARG A 113 -0.88 -12.61 12.05
CA ARG A 113 -0.84 -12.70 10.58
C ARG A 113 0.56 -12.82 9.99
N GLY A 114 1.61 -12.66 10.80
CA GLY A 114 3.00 -12.63 10.32
C GLY A 114 3.35 -11.38 9.50
N CYS A 115 2.51 -10.34 9.54
CA CYS A 115 2.73 -9.08 8.83
C CYS A 115 3.71 -8.18 9.60
N THR A 116 4.37 -7.26 8.90
CA THR A 116 5.33 -6.29 9.47
C THR A 116 4.82 -4.86 9.45
N ARG A 117 3.80 -4.58 8.63
CA ARG A 117 3.18 -3.27 8.48
C ARG A 117 1.68 -3.34 8.77
N ILE A 118 1.20 -2.40 9.57
CA ILE A 118 -0.22 -2.10 9.78
C ILE A 118 -0.47 -0.63 9.46
N GLU A 119 -1.55 -0.35 8.74
CA GLU A 119 -1.95 1.01 8.39
C GLU A 119 -3.46 1.13 8.26
N VAL A 120 -4.03 2.27 8.68
CA VAL A 120 -5.46 2.51 8.44
C VAL A 120 -5.70 2.79 6.96
N LYS A 121 -6.78 2.25 6.41
CA LYS A 121 -7.13 2.44 4.99
C LYS A 121 -7.41 3.92 4.68
N PRO A 122 -7.02 4.42 3.50
CA PRO A 122 -7.13 5.85 3.16
C PRO A 122 -8.58 6.34 3.17
N HIS A 123 -9.50 5.55 2.63
CA HIS A 123 -10.92 5.91 2.57
C HIS A 123 -11.59 5.88 3.95
N VAL A 124 -11.16 4.98 4.86
CA VAL A 124 -11.65 4.91 6.24
C VAL A 124 -11.27 6.18 7.00
N GLN A 125 -10.00 6.59 6.95
CA GLN A 125 -9.59 7.84 7.56
C GLN A 125 -10.29 9.05 6.93
N GLY A 126 -10.34 9.14 5.61
CA GLY A 126 -10.97 10.26 4.92
C GLY A 126 -12.45 10.40 5.27
N GLN A 127 -13.17 9.28 5.37
CA GLN A 127 -14.56 9.28 5.82
C GLN A 127 -14.69 9.72 7.27
N TYR A 128 -13.86 9.20 8.18
CA TYR A 128 -13.87 9.59 9.59
C TYR A 128 -13.61 11.09 9.76
N SER A 129 -12.60 11.63 9.09
CA SER A 129 -12.27 13.06 9.16
C SER A 129 -13.46 13.93 8.73
N ARG A 130 -14.12 13.62 7.61
CA ARG A 130 -15.31 14.35 7.15
C ARG A 130 -16.46 14.29 8.15
N GLN A 131 -16.65 13.15 8.80
CA GLN A 131 -17.68 13.02 9.83
C GLN A 131 -17.35 13.85 11.08
N VAL A 132 -16.08 13.99 11.45
CA VAL A 132 -15.65 14.88 12.54
C VAL A 132 -15.90 16.35 12.17
N ASP A 133 -15.51 16.76 10.96
CA ASP A 133 -15.74 18.13 10.46
C ASP A 133 -17.24 18.47 10.41
N ALA A 134 -18.09 17.50 10.07
CA ALA A 134 -19.54 17.62 10.10
C ALA A 134 -20.15 17.53 11.52
N GLY A 135 -19.35 17.32 12.56
CA GLY A 135 -19.81 17.16 13.95
C GLY A 135 -20.57 15.86 14.24
N ILE A 136 -20.58 14.91 13.30
CA ILE A 136 -21.27 13.62 13.37
C ILE A 136 -20.45 12.61 14.18
N ALA A 137 -19.16 12.51 13.88
CA ALA A 137 -18.24 11.64 14.60
C ALA A 137 -17.57 12.38 15.74
N ARG A 138 -17.44 11.70 16.87
CA ARG A 138 -16.54 12.08 17.96
C ARG A 138 -15.77 10.83 18.38
N PRO A 139 -14.49 10.94 18.79
CA PRO A 139 -13.76 9.82 19.38
C PRO A 139 -14.46 9.42 20.69
N ARG A 140 -15.44 8.52 20.58
CA ARG A 140 -16.22 8.00 21.70
C ARG A 140 -15.54 6.72 22.19
N ARG A 141 -15.43 6.57 23.52
CA ARG A 141 -14.92 5.35 24.18
C ARG A 141 -15.47 4.05 23.58
N LYS A 142 -16.76 4.02 23.21
CA LYS A 142 -17.39 2.84 22.60
C LYS A 142 -16.74 2.40 21.28
N ALA A 143 -16.32 3.35 20.44
CA ALA A 143 -15.67 3.06 19.16
C ALA A 143 -14.23 2.52 19.34
N ARG A 144 -13.58 2.82 20.48
CA ARG A 144 -12.24 2.33 20.82
C ARG A 144 -12.25 1.03 21.64
N ARG A 145 -13.42 0.38 21.82
CA ARG A 145 -13.51 -0.82 22.65
C ARG A 145 -12.87 -2.06 21.99
N THR A 146 -13.11 -2.22 20.69
CA THR A 146 -12.57 -3.32 19.88
C THR A 146 -12.27 -2.77 18.48
N PRO A 147 -11.06 -2.98 17.93
CA PRO A 147 -10.78 -2.60 16.55
C PRO A 147 -11.59 -3.43 15.56
N ASP A 148 -12.18 -2.78 14.57
CA ASP A 148 -12.56 -3.47 13.34
C ASP A 148 -11.31 -3.64 12.48
N LEU A 149 -10.75 -4.85 12.50
CA LEU A 149 -9.49 -5.12 11.81
C LEU A 149 -9.61 -5.01 10.29
N ALA A 150 -10.82 -4.97 9.72
CA ALA A 150 -11.02 -4.77 8.27
C ALA A 150 -10.75 -3.32 7.83
N GLU A 151 -10.74 -2.38 8.77
CA GLU A 151 -10.44 -0.95 8.53
C GLU A 151 -8.94 -0.68 8.33
N TYR A 152 -8.11 -1.67 8.62
CA TYR A 152 -6.66 -1.62 8.48
C TYR A 152 -6.18 -2.55 7.38
N GLU A 153 -5.11 -2.14 6.72
CA GLU A 153 -4.28 -2.97 5.87
C GLU A 153 -3.16 -3.58 6.71
N PHE A 154 -2.89 -4.86 6.49
CA PHE A 154 -1.82 -5.61 7.13
C PHE A 154 -1.01 -6.24 6.01
N THR A 155 0.27 -5.88 5.93
CA THR A 155 1.15 -6.37 4.87
C THR A 155 2.50 -6.77 5.42
N SER A 156 3.13 -7.72 4.76
CA SER A 156 4.53 -8.08 4.85
C SER A 156 5.29 -7.49 3.65
N PRO A 157 6.63 -7.55 3.62
CA PRO A 157 7.38 -7.13 2.43
C PRO A 157 6.97 -7.93 1.20
N ARG A 158 6.71 -9.23 1.35
CA ARG A 158 6.28 -10.13 0.26
C ARG A 158 4.95 -9.69 -0.35
N ASP A 159 3.95 -9.38 0.48
CA ASP A 159 2.63 -8.93 -0.02
C ASP A 159 2.75 -7.63 -0.86
N ARG A 160 3.80 -6.82 -0.61
CA ARG A 160 4.05 -5.56 -1.31
C ARG A 160 4.99 -5.71 -2.51
N GLU A 161 5.79 -6.77 -2.56
CA GLU A 161 6.56 -7.20 -3.74
C GLU A 161 5.63 -7.88 -4.77
N GLU A 162 4.57 -8.56 -4.32
CA GLU A 162 3.52 -9.11 -5.21
C GLU A 162 2.71 -8.00 -5.90
N ASP A 163 2.54 -6.83 -5.29
CA ASP A 163 1.95 -5.64 -5.95
C ASP A 163 2.84 -5.11 -7.10
N ASP A 164 4.15 -5.41 -7.09
CA ASP A 164 5.08 -5.09 -8.20
C ASP A 164 4.91 -6.05 -9.41
N GLU A 165 4.03 -7.05 -9.31
CA GLU A 165 3.57 -7.86 -10.46
C GLU A 165 2.55 -7.11 -11.34
N GLU A 166 2.15 -5.90 -10.97
CA GLU A 166 1.30 -5.02 -11.79
C GLU A 166 2.12 -3.97 -12.55
N TYR A 167 2.10 -4.01 -13.88
CA TYR A 167 2.65 -2.92 -14.70
C TYR A 167 1.64 -1.81 -14.91
N ARG A 168 1.99 -0.58 -14.51
CA ARG A 168 1.25 0.66 -14.82
C ARG A 168 2.14 1.63 -15.57
N GLY A 169 1.79 1.94 -16.81
CA GLY A 169 2.60 2.88 -17.59
C GLY A 169 2.31 2.91 -19.07
N ALA A 170 3.23 3.52 -19.81
CA ALA A 170 3.13 3.65 -21.25
C ALA A 170 3.33 2.29 -21.95
N ALA A 171 2.59 2.05 -23.02
CA ALA A 171 2.80 0.93 -23.92
C ALA A 171 2.49 1.35 -25.36
N VAL A 172 2.85 0.49 -26.31
CA VAL A 172 2.49 0.65 -27.72
C VAL A 172 1.68 -0.55 -28.15
N LEU A 173 0.47 -0.32 -28.65
CA LEU A 173 -0.30 -1.32 -29.39
C LEU A 173 0.10 -1.29 -30.86
N ILE A 174 0.25 -2.47 -31.45
CA ILE A 174 0.59 -2.63 -32.86
C ILE A 174 -0.55 -3.43 -33.50
N ALA A 175 -1.25 -2.81 -34.44
CA ALA A 175 -2.31 -3.46 -35.19
C ALA A 175 -1.75 -4.45 -36.22
N ALA A 176 -2.63 -5.30 -36.78
CA ALA A 176 -2.24 -6.30 -37.78
C ALA A 176 -1.64 -5.68 -39.06
N ASP A 177 -1.98 -4.42 -39.38
CA ASP A 177 -1.42 -3.67 -40.50
C ASP A 177 -0.10 -2.93 -40.14
N GLY A 178 0.40 -3.11 -38.92
CA GLY A 178 1.61 -2.47 -38.41
C GLY A 178 1.39 -1.08 -37.80
N THR A 179 0.16 -0.57 -37.75
CA THR A 179 -0.13 0.73 -37.14
C THR A 179 0.19 0.70 -35.64
N GLU A 180 1.03 1.64 -35.19
CA GLU A 180 1.40 1.78 -33.78
C GLU A 180 0.59 2.87 -33.07
N VAL A 181 0.05 2.56 -31.90
CA VAL A 181 -0.71 3.49 -31.05
C VAL A 181 -0.12 3.50 -29.64
N ALA A 182 0.33 4.67 -29.20
CA ALA A 182 0.77 4.87 -27.82
C ALA A 182 -0.44 4.88 -26.87
N VAL A 183 -0.32 4.16 -25.76
CA VAL A 183 -1.40 3.96 -24.78
C VAL A 183 -0.87 4.00 -23.35
N GLN A 184 -1.77 4.23 -22.38
CA GLN A 184 -1.52 4.00 -20.96
C GLN A 184 -2.25 2.74 -20.53
N VAL A 185 -1.52 1.84 -19.88
CA VAL A 185 -2.03 0.51 -19.50
C VAL A 185 -1.86 0.24 -18.01
N HIS A 186 -2.71 -0.64 -17.51
CA HIS A 186 -2.55 -1.32 -16.24
C HIS A 186 -2.69 -2.82 -16.49
N LEU A 187 -1.59 -3.57 -16.36
CA LEU A 187 -1.49 -4.98 -16.69
C LEU A 187 -1.09 -5.79 -15.46
N LEU A 188 -1.65 -6.99 -15.32
CA LEU A 188 -1.31 -7.99 -14.30
C LEU A 188 -1.00 -9.31 -15.00
N ALA A 189 0.10 -9.95 -14.62
CA ALA A 189 0.59 -11.18 -15.21
C ALA A 189 0.74 -12.23 -14.11
N LEU A 190 0.15 -13.41 -14.33
CA LEU A 190 0.05 -14.48 -13.36
C LEU A 190 0.53 -15.78 -14.00
N TYR A 191 1.40 -16.50 -13.31
CA TYR A 191 1.78 -17.86 -13.70
C TYR A 191 0.64 -18.84 -13.38
N GLN A 192 0.22 -19.63 -14.36
CA GLN A 192 -0.81 -20.66 -14.23
C GLN A 192 -0.14 -22.04 -14.04
N PRO A 193 -0.13 -22.62 -12.83
CA PRO A 193 0.59 -23.87 -12.56
C PRO A 193 0.00 -25.08 -13.28
N VAL A 194 -1.31 -25.07 -13.53
CA VAL A 194 -2.02 -26.16 -14.23
C VAL A 194 -1.55 -26.25 -15.68
N ASP A 195 -1.36 -25.10 -16.31
CA ASP A 195 -1.03 -25.00 -17.74
C ASP A 195 0.47 -24.75 -17.97
N ASN A 196 1.27 -24.64 -16.90
CA ASN A 196 2.70 -24.26 -16.93
C ASN A 196 2.98 -23.05 -17.85
N MET A 197 2.14 -22.01 -17.75
CA MET A 197 2.19 -20.86 -18.66
C MET A 197 1.81 -19.57 -17.94
N VAL A 198 2.43 -18.45 -18.32
CA VAL A 198 2.00 -17.12 -17.86
C VAL A 198 0.78 -16.67 -18.66
N ARG A 199 -0.25 -16.21 -17.95
CA ARG A 199 -1.37 -15.46 -18.53
C ARG A 199 -1.37 -14.07 -17.96
N TRP A 200 -1.68 -13.09 -18.79
CA TRP A 200 -1.74 -11.71 -18.36
C TRP A 200 -2.97 -11.03 -18.91
N SER A 201 -3.47 -10.05 -18.17
CA SER A 201 -4.65 -9.27 -18.54
C SER A 201 -4.51 -7.86 -18.03
N GLY A 202 -5.25 -6.94 -18.61
CA GLY A 202 -5.20 -5.57 -18.16
C GLY A 202 -6.19 -4.66 -18.86
N ARG A 203 -6.10 -3.39 -18.50
CA ARG A 203 -6.93 -2.32 -19.05
C ARG A 203 -6.07 -1.28 -19.74
N ILE A 204 -6.62 -0.75 -20.82
CA ILE A 204 -6.04 0.34 -21.59
C ILE A 204 -6.93 1.57 -21.39
N GLN A 205 -6.33 2.70 -21.02
CA GLN A 205 -7.07 3.95 -20.84
C GLN A 205 -7.67 4.44 -22.17
N PRO A 206 -8.85 5.10 -22.14
CA PRO A 206 -9.50 5.65 -23.31
C PRO A 206 -8.62 6.68 -24.04
N SER A 207 -8.55 6.57 -25.36
CA SER A 207 -7.97 7.61 -26.22
C SER A 207 -8.63 7.61 -27.61
N PRO A 208 -8.62 8.74 -28.34
CA PRO A 208 -9.12 8.78 -29.71
C PRO A 208 -8.40 7.81 -30.65
N ASP A 209 -7.11 7.57 -30.44
CA ASP A 209 -6.32 6.62 -31.24
C ASP A 209 -6.70 5.17 -30.93
N LEU A 210 -6.89 4.83 -29.64
CA LEU A 210 -7.38 3.50 -29.24
C LEU A 210 -8.76 3.23 -29.84
N ALA A 211 -9.67 4.21 -29.80
CA ALA A 211 -11.01 4.08 -30.36
C ALA A 211 -11.01 3.92 -31.89
N ARG A 212 -9.99 4.44 -32.59
CA ARG A 212 -9.82 4.20 -34.04
C ARG A 212 -9.26 2.81 -34.34
N LEU A 213 -8.35 2.33 -33.49
CA LEU A 213 -7.67 1.05 -33.63
C LEU A 213 -8.59 -0.12 -33.26
N HIS A 214 -9.19 -0.11 -32.07
CA HIS A 214 -10.06 -1.17 -31.60
C HIS A 214 -11.43 -0.99 -32.24
N ARG A 215 -11.83 -1.90 -33.13
CA ARG A 215 -13.13 -1.83 -33.81
C ARG A 215 -13.96 -3.11 -33.72
N ASN A 216 -13.35 -4.19 -33.25
CA ASN A 216 -13.98 -5.50 -33.15
C ASN A 216 -13.72 -6.11 -31.78
N VAL A 217 -14.67 -6.87 -31.27
CA VAL A 217 -14.49 -7.75 -30.10
C VAL A 217 -13.45 -8.82 -30.44
N ASN A 218 -12.62 -9.19 -29.46
CA ASN A 218 -11.52 -10.15 -29.61
C ASN A 218 -10.56 -9.81 -30.77
N GLN A 219 -10.22 -8.54 -30.93
CA GLN A 219 -9.33 -8.07 -31.98
C GLN A 219 -7.86 -8.40 -31.65
N PRO A 220 -7.16 -9.19 -32.49
CA PRO A 220 -5.74 -9.47 -32.30
C PRO A 220 -4.88 -8.21 -32.50
N VAL A 221 -3.89 -8.04 -31.62
CA VAL A 221 -2.88 -6.98 -31.68
C VAL A 221 -1.55 -7.52 -31.17
N GLN A 222 -0.48 -6.74 -31.27
CA GLN A 222 0.69 -6.92 -30.42
C GLN A 222 0.79 -5.77 -29.42
N ILE A 223 1.40 -6.02 -28.28
CA ILE A 223 1.72 -5.00 -27.28
C ILE A 223 3.21 -4.97 -27.01
N ARG A 224 3.76 -3.77 -26.87
CA ARG A 224 5.15 -3.52 -26.54
C ARG A 224 5.24 -2.57 -25.35
N VAL A 225 6.04 -2.95 -24.35
CA VAL A 225 6.33 -2.17 -23.14
C VAL A 225 7.84 -1.95 -23.06
N ASP A 226 8.27 -0.73 -22.70
CA ASP A 226 9.68 -0.38 -22.40
C ASP A 226 10.74 -0.88 -23.39
N GLY A 227 10.45 -0.81 -24.70
CA GLY A 227 11.39 -1.20 -25.76
C GLY A 227 11.64 -2.71 -25.88
N ARG A 228 10.90 -3.54 -25.13
CA ARG A 228 10.96 -5.00 -25.22
C ARG A 228 10.37 -5.51 -26.55
N PRO A 229 10.63 -6.77 -26.93
CA PRO A 229 9.94 -7.38 -28.05
C PRO A 229 8.41 -7.29 -27.89
N ALA A 230 7.71 -6.98 -28.98
CA ALA A 230 6.26 -6.97 -28.97
C ALA A 230 5.73 -8.40 -28.80
N VAL A 231 4.75 -8.58 -27.91
CA VAL A 231 4.11 -9.88 -27.65
C VAL A 231 2.68 -9.89 -28.17
N PRO A 232 2.16 -11.04 -28.66
CA PRO A 232 0.77 -11.17 -29.08
C PRO A 232 -0.21 -10.86 -27.94
N ALA A 233 -1.33 -10.23 -28.29
CA ALA A 233 -2.40 -9.89 -27.38
C ALA A 233 -3.75 -9.84 -28.10
N ILE A 234 -4.83 -9.82 -27.32
CA ILE A 234 -6.20 -9.71 -27.82
C ILE A 234 -6.87 -8.56 -27.08
N LEU A 235 -7.42 -7.61 -27.82
CA LEU A 235 -8.36 -6.63 -27.28
C LEU A 235 -9.73 -7.31 -27.20
N VAL A 236 -10.21 -7.56 -25.99
CA VAL A 236 -11.39 -8.40 -25.74
C VAL A 236 -12.66 -7.64 -26.04
N ASP A 237 -12.84 -6.49 -25.38
CA ASP A 237 -14.04 -5.67 -25.52
C ASP A 237 -13.75 -4.17 -25.39
N HIS A 238 -14.72 -3.38 -25.83
CA HIS A 238 -14.78 -1.96 -25.54
C HIS A 238 -15.32 -1.78 -24.14
N ASP A 239 -14.55 -1.15 -23.27
CA ASP A 239 -15.11 -0.80 -21.97
C ASP A 239 -16.15 0.34 -22.13
N PRO A 240 -17.14 0.44 -21.22
CA PRO A 240 -18.19 1.47 -21.30
C PRO A 240 -17.70 2.92 -21.22
N TRP A 241 -16.44 3.14 -20.84
CA TRP A 241 -15.81 4.45 -20.68
C TRP A 241 -14.82 4.78 -21.82
N GLY A 242 -14.79 3.95 -22.87
CA GLY A 242 -14.00 4.15 -24.09
C GLY A 242 -12.59 3.57 -24.05
N GLY A 243 -12.21 2.87 -22.98
CA GLY A 243 -10.98 2.09 -22.90
C GLY A 243 -11.17 0.69 -23.48
N SER A 244 -10.24 -0.22 -23.20
CA SER A 244 -10.30 -1.60 -23.71
C SER A 244 -9.73 -2.58 -22.72
N HIS A 245 -10.35 -3.76 -22.62
CA HIS A 245 -9.72 -4.92 -21.99
C HIS A 245 -8.73 -5.57 -22.95
N VAL A 246 -7.55 -5.93 -22.43
CA VAL A 246 -6.50 -6.62 -23.17
C VAL A 246 -6.07 -7.87 -22.41
N VAL A 247 -5.84 -8.95 -23.14
CA VAL A 247 -5.33 -10.21 -22.60
C VAL A 247 -4.20 -10.75 -23.46
N GLY A 248 -3.33 -11.56 -22.86
CA GLY A 248 -2.37 -12.37 -23.59
C GLY A 248 -1.87 -13.54 -22.77
N GLU A 249 -1.10 -14.39 -23.42
CA GLU A 249 -0.57 -15.62 -22.86
C GLU A 249 0.87 -15.87 -23.35
N GLY A 250 1.60 -16.70 -22.61
CA GLY A 250 2.99 -17.00 -22.91
C GLY A 250 3.93 -15.93 -22.35
N LEU A 251 4.51 -15.09 -23.20
CA LEU A 251 5.47 -14.06 -22.76
C LEU A 251 4.74 -12.88 -22.12
N SER A 252 5.16 -12.48 -20.92
CA SER A 252 4.70 -11.23 -20.30
C SER A 252 5.26 -10.02 -21.05
N PRO A 253 4.44 -8.98 -21.33
CA PRO A 253 4.91 -7.77 -22.00
C PRO A 253 5.91 -6.96 -21.16
N TYR A 254 5.92 -7.14 -19.84
CA TYR A 254 6.80 -6.46 -18.89
C TYR A 254 7.56 -7.46 -18.02
N PRO A 255 8.65 -7.05 -17.34
CA PRO A 255 9.43 -7.96 -16.51
C PRO A 255 8.57 -8.51 -15.38
N LEU A 256 8.53 -9.84 -15.24
CA LEU A 256 8.02 -10.46 -14.02
C LEU A 256 9.20 -10.58 -13.05
N PRO A 257 9.08 -10.13 -11.78
CA PRO A 257 10.15 -10.24 -10.80
C PRO A 257 10.73 -11.66 -10.71
N LEU A 258 9.85 -12.67 -10.67
CA LEU A 258 10.25 -14.09 -10.56
C LEU A 258 11.07 -14.61 -11.77
N LEU A 259 10.80 -14.12 -12.99
CA LEU A 259 11.52 -14.55 -14.19
C LEU A 259 12.88 -13.87 -14.32
N ALA A 260 13.01 -12.63 -13.83
CA ALA A 260 14.29 -11.93 -13.79
C ALA A 260 15.24 -12.55 -12.76
N GLU A 261 14.72 -12.99 -11.61
CA GLU A 261 15.49 -13.68 -10.57
C GLU A 261 15.93 -15.09 -10.99
N LEU A 262 15.08 -15.87 -11.66
CA LEU A 262 15.47 -17.20 -12.18
C LEU A 262 16.57 -17.10 -13.25
N ALA A 263 16.51 -16.10 -14.14
CA ALA A 263 17.54 -15.87 -15.15
C ALA A 263 18.91 -15.47 -14.56
N LEU A 264 18.94 -14.95 -13.32
CA LEU A 264 20.16 -14.63 -12.58
C LEU A 264 20.75 -15.86 -11.85
N LEU A 265 19.98 -16.92 -11.64
CA LEU A 265 20.43 -18.16 -11.00
C LEU A 265 21.01 -19.17 -12.00
N ASP A 266 20.68 -19.03 -13.29
CA ASP A 266 21.16 -19.87 -14.39
C ASP A 266 22.44 -19.33 -15.08
N GLY A 267 23.06 -18.27 -14.53
CA GLY A 267 24.31 -17.65 -15.01
C GLY A 267 25.46 -17.75 -14.00
#